data_AF-A0A7C8CZ56-F1
#
_entry.id   AF-A0A7C8CZ56-F1
#
_cell.length_a   1.000
_cell.length_b   1.000
_cell.length_c   1.000
_cell.angle_alpha   90.00
_cell.angle_beta   90.00
_cell.angle_gamma   90.00
#
_symmetry.space_group_name_H-M   'P 1'
#
loop_
_entity.id
_entity.type
_entity.pdbx_description
1 polymer ?
#
loop_
_entity_poly.entity_id
_entity_poly.type
_entity_poly.pdbx_seq_one_letter_code
_entity_poly.pdbx_strand_id
1 'polypeptide(L)' 'MSVSRFYMTIATILAVVLVGPTMYAQDDCSTAAAVGEGAHAYDTSGGTTSGAAACDGDMGNDTWFAYTASCNGDAT' A
#
# COMPACT_ATOMS: atom_id res chain seq x y z
N MET A 1 0.72 -37.56 -6.08
CA MET A 1 0.85 -36.28 -5.35
C MET A 1 0.74 -36.61 -3.87
N SER A 2 1.79 -36.37 -3.06
CA SER A 2 1.76 -36.73 -1.62
C SER A 2 0.86 -35.77 -0.85
N VAL A 3 0.03 -36.31 0.05
CA VAL A 3 -0.90 -35.58 0.92
C VAL A 3 -0.24 -34.38 1.61
N SER A 4 1.04 -34.51 2.01
CA SER A 4 1.84 -33.43 2.60
C SER A 4 2.00 -32.21 1.67
N ARG A 5 2.14 -32.42 0.36
CA ARG A 5 2.27 -31.33 -0.64
C ARG A 5 0.96 -30.56 -0.81
N PHE A 6 -0.18 -31.24 -0.65
CA PHE A 6 -1.51 -30.64 -0.73
C PHE A 6 -1.81 -29.75 0.48
N TYR A 7 -1.46 -30.22 1.69
CA TYR A 7 -1.58 -29.42 2.91
C TYR A 7 -0.66 -28.20 2.89
N MET A 8 0.56 -28.34 2.39
CA MET A 8 1.50 -27.22 2.31
C MET A 8 1.03 -26.15 1.33
N THR A 9 0.47 -26.55 0.17
CA THR A 9 -0.12 -25.60 -0.79
C THR A 9 -1.33 -24.85 -0.22
N ILE A 10 -2.21 -25.54 0.53
CA ILE A 10 -3.35 -24.89 1.18
C ILE A 10 -2.87 -23.91 2.24
N ALA A 11 -1.93 -24.31 3.09
CA ALA A 11 -1.38 -23.44 4.13
C ALA A 11 -0.70 -22.19 3.54
N THR A 12 0.03 -22.32 2.42
CA THR A 12 0.63 -21.17 1.73
C THR A 12 -0.42 -20.26 1.10
N ILE A 13 -1.47 -20.81 0.47
CA ILE A 13 -2.56 -20.00 -0.10
C ILE A 13 -3.32 -19.29 1.02
N LEU A 14 -3.60 -19.97 2.13
CA LEU A 14 -4.26 -19.39 3.29
C LEU A 14 -3.41 -18.26 3.89
N ALA A 15 -2.10 -18.45 4.05
CA ALA A 15 -1.19 -17.42 4.53
C ALA A 15 -1.11 -16.22 3.59
N VAL A 16 -1.08 -16.45 2.28
CA VAL A 16 -1.12 -15.37 1.28
C VAL A 16 -2.46 -14.62 1.29
N VAL A 17 -3.58 -15.30 1.54
CA VAL A 17 -4.91 -14.66 1.61
C VAL A 17 -5.13 -13.93 2.95
N LEU A 18 -4.58 -14.46 4.04
CA LEU A 18 -4.72 -13.88 5.39
C LEU A 18 -3.75 -12.73 5.66
N VAL A 19 -2.59 -12.70 4.98
CA VAL A 19 -1.55 -11.65 5.14
C VAL A 19 -1.43 -10.77 3.88
N GLY A 20 -2.04 -11.17 2.76
CA GLY A 20 -2.04 -10.44 1.50
C GLY A 20 -2.60 -9.00 1.52
N PRO A 21 -3.62 -8.66 2.34
CA PRO A 21 -4.08 -7.27 2.40
C PRO A 21 -3.11 -6.35 3.16
N THR A 22 -2.15 -6.89 3.94
CA THR A 22 -1.26 -6.06 4.77
C THR A 22 0.00 -5.59 4.05
N MET A 23 0.10 -5.78 2.74
CA MET A 23 1.18 -5.24 1.91
C MET A 23 0.57 -4.60 0.66
N TYR A 24 -0.42 -3.73 0.84
CA TYR A 24 -0.64 -2.71 -0.17
C TYR A 24 0.61 -1.84 -0.15
N ALA A 25 1.38 -1.81 -1.24
CA ALA A 25 2.67 -1.10 -1.27
C ALA A 25 2.54 0.39 -0.89
N GLN A 26 1.34 0.93 -0.86
CA GLN A 26 1.06 2.33 -0.54
C GLN A 26 0.38 2.49 0.84
N ASP A 27 0.33 1.47 1.68
CA ASP A 27 -0.29 1.56 3.01
C ASP A 27 0.57 2.35 3.99
N ASP A 28 1.89 2.30 3.81
CA ASP A 28 2.87 2.98 4.65
C ASP A 28 3.72 3.96 3.82
N CYS A 29 4.09 5.07 4.45
CA CYS A 29 5.02 6.04 3.87
C CYS A 29 6.37 5.40 3.48
N SER A 30 6.82 4.40 4.25
CA SER A 30 8.10 3.71 4.00
C SER A 30 8.14 2.89 2.70
N THR A 31 6.97 2.48 2.20
CA THR A 31 6.85 1.67 0.99
C THR A 31 6.18 2.42 -0.17
N ALA A 32 5.84 3.70 0.02
CA ALA A 32 5.09 4.55 -0.89
C ALA A 32 5.44 4.35 -2.37
N ALA A 33 4.42 4.26 -3.22
CA ALA A 33 4.62 4.05 -4.65
C ALA A 33 5.28 5.27 -5.29
N ALA A 34 6.37 5.04 -6.04
CA ALA A 34 7.02 6.11 -6.80
C ALA A 34 6.14 6.57 -7.96
N VAL A 35 5.90 7.88 -8.04
CA VAL A 35 5.09 8.51 -9.11
C VAL A 35 5.88 9.63 -9.78
N GLY A 36 5.51 9.90 -11.04
CA GLY A 36 5.99 11.05 -11.82
C GLY A 36 4.86 12.01 -12.15
N GLU A 37 5.11 12.92 -13.08
CA GLU A 37 4.07 13.82 -13.60
C GLU A 37 2.90 13.06 -14.24
N GLY A 38 1.70 13.63 -14.15
CA GLY A 38 0.50 13.10 -14.79
C GLY A 38 -0.51 12.48 -13.82
N ALA A 39 -1.46 11.73 -14.37
CA ALA A 39 -2.53 11.11 -13.60
C ALA A 39 -2.16 9.68 -13.18
N HIS A 40 -2.40 9.36 -11.91
CA HIS A 40 -2.18 8.04 -11.33
C HIS A 40 -3.48 7.54 -10.73
N ALA A 41 -3.87 6.32 -11.08
CA ALA A 41 -5.01 5.67 -10.45
C ALA A 41 -4.65 5.29 -9.01
N TYR A 42 -5.62 5.42 -8.11
CA TYR A 42 -5.46 5.04 -6.71
C TYR A 42 -6.72 4.32 -6.23
N ASP A 43 -6.54 3.47 -5.23
CA ASP A 43 -7.60 2.78 -4.51
C ASP A 43 -7.21 2.70 -3.03
N THR A 44 -8.07 3.18 -2.15
CA THR A 44 -7.87 3.12 -0.69
C THR A 44 -8.60 1.91 -0.08
N SER A 45 -9.33 1.15 -0.89
CA SER A 45 -10.08 -0.02 -0.45
C SER A 45 -9.15 -1.07 0.15
N GLY A 46 -9.41 -1.47 1.39
CA GLY A 46 -8.61 -2.49 2.07
C GLY A 46 -7.28 -2.00 2.63
N GLY A 47 -6.94 -0.72 2.48
CA GLY A 47 -5.82 -0.09 3.21
C GLY A 47 -6.09 0.00 4.72
N THR A 48 -5.04 0.26 5.48
CA THR A 48 -5.10 0.64 6.90
C THR A 48 -4.76 2.12 7.05
N THR A 49 -4.72 2.62 8.28
CA THR A 49 -4.32 4.01 8.54
C THR A 49 -2.94 3.99 9.18
N SER A 50 -1.92 4.46 8.46
CA SER A 50 -0.55 4.58 8.98
C SER A 50 -0.16 6.02 9.32
N GLY A 51 -0.77 7.00 8.65
CA GLY A 51 -0.61 8.43 8.91
C GLY A 51 -1.32 8.90 10.17
N ALA A 52 -0.87 10.04 10.69
CA ALA A 52 -1.59 10.72 11.76
C ALA A 52 -2.91 11.27 11.19
N ALA A 53 -4.04 10.69 11.62
CA ALA A 53 -5.37 11.25 11.40
C ALA A 53 -5.55 12.50 12.28
N ALA A 54 -4.96 13.62 11.84
CA ALA A 54 -5.00 14.87 12.57
C ALA A 54 -6.25 15.68 12.18
N CYS A 55 -7.14 15.87 13.14
CA CYS A 55 -8.20 16.89 13.16
C CYS A 55 -9.42 16.69 12.22
N ASP A 56 -9.48 15.65 11.41
CA ASP A 56 -10.72 15.21 10.76
C ASP A 56 -10.85 13.67 10.71
N GLY A 57 -12.08 13.19 10.50
CA GLY A 57 -12.41 11.77 10.53
C GLY A 57 -12.20 11.03 9.21
N ASP A 58 -11.79 11.74 8.16
CA ASP A 58 -11.78 11.23 6.78
C ASP A 58 -10.36 10.83 6.33
N MET A 59 -9.38 10.81 7.25
CA MET A 59 -8.01 10.35 7.02
C MET A 59 -7.83 8.83 7.21
N GLY A 60 -8.93 8.07 7.24
CA GLY A 60 -8.91 6.61 7.31
C GLY A 60 -8.45 5.97 5.99
N ASN A 61 -7.86 4.77 6.04
CA ASN A 61 -7.43 4.03 4.84
C ASN A 61 -6.54 4.87 3.90
N ASP A 62 -5.37 5.30 4.40
CA ASP A 62 -4.50 6.20 3.65
C ASP A 62 -3.76 5.50 2.50
N THR A 63 -3.26 6.30 1.55
CA THR A 63 -2.47 5.81 0.42
C THR A 63 -1.31 6.77 0.18
N TRP A 64 -0.10 6.23 0.23
CA TRP A 64 1.15 6.97 0.16
C TRP A 64 1.81 6.91 -1.22
N PHE A 65 2.21 8.08 -1.70
CA PHE A 65 2.95 8.27 -2.95
C PHE A 65 4.26 9.01 -2.71
N ALA A 66 5.32 8.55 -3.38
CA ALA A 66 6.64 9.20 -3.37
C ALA A 66 6.88 9.91 -4.71
N TYR A 67 6.98 11.23 -4.67
CA TYR A 67 7.26 12.04 -5.84
C TYR A 67 8.66 12.67 -5.75
N THR A 68 9.44 12.53 -6.82
CA THR A 68 10.73 13.23 -6.97
C THR A 68 10.57 14.33 -8.00
N ALA A 69 10.77 15.58 -7.59
CA ALA A 69 10.67 16.73 -8.48
C ALA A 69 11.64 16.61 -9.66
N SER A 70 11.14 16.87 -10.86
CA SER A 70 11.95 16.84 -12.09
C SER A 70 12.89 18.03 -12.24
N CYS A 71 12.63 19.11 -11.50
CA CYS A 71 13.45 20.32 -11.46
C CYS A 71 13.36 21.03 -10.10
N ASN A 72 14.27 21.97 -9.86
CA ASN A 72 14.23 22.88 -8.72
C ASN A 72 13.61 24.23 -9.13
N GLY A 73 13.04 24.96 -8.16
CA GLY A 73 12.56 26.33 -8.33
C GLY A 73 12.39 27.03 -6.99
N ASP A 74 12.37 28.37 -7.01
CA ASP A 74 12.13 29.20 -5.84
C ASP A 74 10.65 29.60 -5.78
N ALA A 75 10.02 29.39 -4.62
CA ALA A 75 8.69 29.93 -4.33
C ALA A 75 8.84 31.36 -3.81
N THR A 76 8.21 32.33 -4.48
CA THR A 76 8.18 33.75 -4.07
C THR A 76 6.79 34.19 -3.64
#